data_AF-A0A5B8LSB1-F1
#
_entry.id   AF-A0A5B8LSB1-F1
#
_cell.length_a   1.000
_cell.length_b   1.000
_cell.length_c   1.000
_cell.angle_alpha   90.00
_cell.angle_beta   90.00
_cell.angle_gamma   90.00
#
_symmetry.space_group_name_H-M   'P 1'
#
loop_
_entity.id
_entity.type
_entity.pdbx_description
1 polymer ?
#
loop_
_entity_poly.entity_id
_entity_poly.type
_entity_poly.pdbx_seq_one_letter_code
_entity_poly.pdbx_strand_id
1 'polypeptide(L)'
;MPAYRSSAEGEIREAVVARLRERRPDARIIHEINVSTYGPNRIDVLAVSPTEIIAVEVKSSKDKLDRLPAQVGAMRGCAHQVIAALHEKFLVEKPTNRGAAHYKRDGLFYLRSTPDLDCRPDSVWVFPEIKRNMHEDGWCHLAPWQLATAKFDAPLPAGAIDLLWRDELAWLCGSLGVAASRRTNMGEMVSALRWNCTGREITKGICTALRRRICTEADPAIEEAA
;
A
#
# COMPACT_ATOMS: atom_id res chain seq x y z
N MET A 1 -5.29 14.33 18.28
CA MET A 1 -5.18 12.86 18.33
C MET A 1 -5.71 12.32 17.02
N PRO A 2 -4.98 11.49 16.27
CA PRO A 2 -5.62 10.81 15.15
C PRO A 2 -6.71 9.87 15.68
N ALA A 3 -7.67 9.56 14.81
CA ALA A 3 -8.89 8.83 15.14
C ALA A 3 -8.63 7.52 15.91
N TYR A 4 -9.67 7.03 16.60
CA TYR A 4 -9.76 5.88 17.51
C TYR A 4 -9.05 4.58 17.01
N ARG A 5 -7.71 4.56 16.98
CA ARG A 5 -6.92 3.36 16.68
C ARG A 5 -6.58 2.62 17.95
N SER A 6 -6.61 1.29 17.87
CA SER A 6 -6.09 0.48 18.98
C SER A 6 -4.57 0.64 19.07
N SER A 7 -4.00 0.57 20.28
CA SER A 7 -2.53 0.60 20.46
C SER A 7 -1.81 -0.44 19.59
N ALA A 8 -2.39 -1.64 19.48
CA ALA A 8 -1.87 -2.72 18.65
C ALA A 8 -1.85 -2.40 17.14
N GLU A 9 -2.77 -1.56 16.66
CA GLU A 9 -2.76 -1.08 15.27
C GLU A 9 -1.78 0.09 15.12
N GLY A 10 -1.71 0.97 16.12
CA GLY A 10 -0.78 2.10 16.15
C GLY A 10 0.68 1.66 15.99
N GLU A 11 1.12 0.68 16.77
CA GLU A 11 2.51 0.17 16.76
C GLU A 11 2.97 -0.30 15.37
N ILE A 12 2.17 -1.16 14.73
CA ILE A 12 2.49 -1.68 13.40
C ILE A 12 2.41 -0.57 12.34
N ARG A 13 1.45 0.35 12.44
CA ARG A 13 1.31 1.48 11.52
C ARG A 13 2.47 2.45 11.62
N GLU A 14 2.93 2.77 12.83
CA GLU A 14 4.10 3.62 13.06
C GLU A 14 5.35 2.99 12.44
N ALA A 15 5.54 1.68 12.62
CA ALA A 15 6.63 0.96 11.99
C ALA A 15 6.53 0.95 10.44
N VAL A 16 5.31 0.84 9.89
CA VAL A 16 5.05 1.02 8.44
C VAL A 16 5.51 2.38 7.96
N VAL A 17 5.04 3.45 8.62
CA VAL A 17 5.36 4.83 8.23
C VAL A 17 6.86 5.08 8.34
N ALA A 18 7.52 4.63 9.42
CA ALA A 18 8.96 4.79 9.60
C ALA A 18 9.76 4.16 8.45
N ARG A 19 9.42 2.92 8.06
CA ARG A 19 10.09 2.23 6.95
C ARG A 19 9.80 2.86 5.59
N LEU A 20 8.56 3.31 5.36
CA LEU A 20 8.23 4.04 4.14
C LEU A 20 9.04 5.33 4.02
N ARG A 21 9.19 6.09 5.12
CA ARG A 21 10.02 7.31 5.13
C ARG A 21 11.50 7.02 4.89
N GLU A 22 12.03 5.92 5.41
CA GLU A 22 13.40 5.49 5.14
C GLU A 22 13.62 5.15 3.65
N ARG A 23 12.65 4.48 3.02
CA ARG A 23 12.80 3.92 1.67
C ARG A 23 12.25 4.79 0.54
N ARG A 24 11.35 5.72 0.86
CA ARG A 24 10.70 6.68 -0.03
C ARG A 24 10.61 8.03 0.67
N PRO A 25 11.75 8.70 0.91
CA PRO A 25 11.79 9.96 1.65
C PRO A 25 11.05 11.11 0.95
N ASP A 26 10.80 10.99 -0.35
CA ASP A 26 10.06 11.95 -1.17
C ASP A 26 8.54 11.68 -1.22
N ALA A 27 8.10 10.53 -0.68
CA ALA A 27 6.70 10.17 -0.65
C ALA A 27 5.96 10.97 0.42
N ARG A 28 4.77 11.44 0.06
CA ARG A 28 3.78 11.91 1.03
C ARG A 28 3.04 10.73 1.60
N ILE A 29 2.94 10.63 2.93
CA ILE A 29 2.14 9.60 3.60
C ILE A 29 0.72 10.12 3.84
N ILE A 30 -0.28 9.35 3.43
CA ILE A 30 -1.71 9.63 3.61
C ILE A 30 -2.35 8.44 4.32
N HIS A 31 -3.21 8.70 5.29
CA HIS A 31 -3.91 7.65 6.05
C HIS A 31 -5.38 7.57 5.65
N GLU A 32 -5.93 6.35 5.71
CA GLU A 32 -7.38 6.09 5.59
C GLU A 32 -8.01 6.65 4.30
N ILE A 33 -7.46 6.30 3.13
CA ILE A 33 -7.95 6.77 1.82
C ILE A 33 -8.80 5.71 1.12
N ASN A 34 -9.99 6.07 0.64
CA ASN A 34 -10.85 5.12 -0.07
C ASN A 34 -10.24 4.74 -1.42
N VAL A 35 -10.29 3.46 -1.77
CA VAL A 35 -9.79 2.95 -3.08
C VAL A 35 -10.62 3.50 -4.24
N SER A 36 -11.90 3.79 -4.00
CA SER A 36 -12.77 4.48 -4.94
C SER A 36 -13.81 5.31 -4.20
N THR A 37 -14.41 6.28 -4.87
CA THR A 37 -15.41 7.19 -4.28
C THR A 37 -16.60 6.45 -3.64
N TYR A 38 -17.00 5.29 -4.18
CA TYR A 38 -18.19 4.54 -3.72
C TYR A 38 -17.86 3.12 -3.19
N GLY A 39 -16.58 2.74 -3.15
CA GLY A 39 -16.16 1.40 -2.75
C GLY A 39 -16.05 1.24 -1.22
N PRO A 40 -16.22 0.02 -0.69
CA PRO A 40 -16.12 -0.24 0.75
C PRO A 40 -14.68 -0.34 1.25
N ASN A 41 -13.70 -0.44 0.34
CA ASN A 41 -12.30 -0.67 0.68
C ASN A 41 -11.57 0.65 0.87
N ARG A 42 -10.88 0.76 1.99
CA ARG A 42 -10.05 1.87 2.39
C ARG A 42 -8.63 1.38 2.61
N ILE A 43 -7.66 2.15 2.15
CA ILE A 43 -6.24 1.90 2.30
C ILE A 43 -5.81 2.52 3.62
N ASP A 44 -5.22 1.71 4.50
CA ASP A 44 -4.79 2.17 5.82
C ASP A 44 -3.67 3.21 5.69
N VAL A 45 -2.62 2.90 4.94
CA VAL A 45 -1.50 3.81 4.67
C VAL A 45 -1.19 3.84 3.18
N LEU A 46 -1.12 5.04 2.61
CA LEU A 46 -0.74 5.27 1.22
C LEU A 46 0.53 6.13 1.20
N ALA A 47 1.59 5.66 0.54
CA ALA A 47 2.76 6.47 0.23
C ALA A 47 2.68 6.92 -1.23
N VAL A 48 2.76 8.23 -1.47
CA VAL A 48 2.64 8.83 -2.81
C VAL A 48 3.89 9.64 -3.14
N SER A 49 4.75 9.09 -3.99
CA SER A 49 5.88 9.78 -4.63
C SER A 49 5.43 10.46 -5.94
N PRO A 50 6.25 11.30 -6.61
CA PRO A 50 5.86 11.94 -7.87
C PRO A 50 5.40 10.99 -8.98
N THR A 51 5.81 9.72 -8.92
CA THR A 51 5.54 8.71 -9.95
C THR A 51 5.16 7.34 -9.39
N GLU A 52 5.05 7.19 -8.07
CA GLU A 52 4.78 5.90 -7.43
C GLU A 52 3.67 6.01 -6.39
N ILE A 53 2.92 4.92 -6.25
CA ILE A 53 1.93 4.73 -5.19
C ILE A 53 2.20 3.36 -4.56
N ILE A 54 2.39 3.37 -3.25
CA ILE A 54 2.51 2.18 -2.41
C ILE A 54 1.31 2.18 -1.47
N ALA A 55 0.46 1.17 -1.58
CA ALA A 55 -0.70 0.98 -0.72
C ALA A 55 -0.38 -0.09 0.34
N VAL A 56 -0.67 0.21 1.60
CA VAL A 56 -0.43 -0.70 2.72
C VAL A 56 -1.72 -0.93 3.49
N GLU A 57 -2.05 -2.19 3.70
CA GLU A 57 -3.08 -2.65 4.61
C GLU A 57 -2.42 -3.21 5.87
N VAL A 58 -2.91 -2.77 7.03
CA VAL A 58 -2.36 -3.07 8.34
C VAL A 58 -3.30 -4.05 9.05
N LYS A 59 -2.76 -5.18 9.51
CA LYS A 59 -3.48 -6.16 10.33
C LYS A 59 -2.76 -6.35 11.66
N SER A 60 -3.33 -5.77 12.70
CA SER A 60 -2.85 -5.83 14.08
C SER A 60 -3.09 -7.18 14.75
N SER A 61 -2.57 -7.33 15.97
CA SER A 61 -2.84 -8.49 16.82
C SER A 61 -4.32 -8.66 17.22
N LYS A 62 -5.20 -7.70 16.93
CA LYS A 62 -6.64 -7.77 17.23
C LYS A 62 -7.50 -8.09 16.00
N ASP A 63 -6.92 -8.05 14.80
CA ASP A 63 -7.67 -8.18 13.56
C ASP A 63 -7.96 -9.62 13.13
N LYS A 64 -8.81 -9.74 12.11
CA LYS A 64 -9.06 -10.96 11.34
C LYS A 64 -8.59 -10.76 9.89
N LEU A 65 -8.35 -11.86 9.18
CA LEU A 65 -7.85 -11.85 7.80
C LEU A 65 -8.92 -12.10 6.74
N ASP A 66 -10.17 -12.31 7.13
CA ASP A 66 -11.28 -12.67 6.21
C ASP A 66 -11.51 -11.62 5.11
N ARG A 67 -11.27 -10.34 5.40
CA ARG A 67 -11.40 -9.24 4.43
C ARG A 67 -10.12 -8.94 3.65
N LEU A 68 -8.98 -9.46 4.09
CA LEU A 68 -7.67 -9.11 3.54
C LEU A 68 -7.56 -9.40 2.03
N PRO A 69 -8.03 -10.54 1.49
CA PRO A 69 -7.95 -10.81 0.05
C PRO A 69 -8.67 -9.75 -0.80
N ALA A 70 -9.88 -9.33 -0.40
CA ALA A 70 -10.65 -8.32 -1.11
C ALA A 70 -10.00 -6.93 -1.03
N GLN A 71 -9.42 -6.58 0.12
CA GLN A 71 -8.70 -5.34 0.32
C GLN A 71 -7.43 -5.28 -0.55
N VAL A 72 -6.61 -6.33 -0.52
CA VAL A 72 -5.42 -6.49 -1.37
C VAL A 72 -5.78 -6.47 -2.85
N GLY A 73 -6.83 -7.18 -3.25
CA GLY A 73 -7.34 -7.18 -4.62
C GLY A 73 -7.73 -5.77 -5.10
N ALA A 74 -8.44 -5.01 -4.27
CA ALA A 74 -8.81 -3.63 -4.58
C ALA A 74 -7.59 -2.71 -4.71
N MET A 75 -6.63 -2.80 -3.78
CA MET A 75 -5.40 -1.99 -3.84
C MET A 75 -4.53 -2.31 -5.05
N ARG A 76 -4.49 -3.57 -5.50
CA ARG A 76 -3.78 -3.96 -6.75
C ARG A 76 -4.37 -3.29 -7.98
N GLY A 77 -5.64 -2.92 -7.92
CA GLY A 77 -6.32 -2.17 -8.97
C GLY A 77 -5.96 -0.68 -9.02
N CYS A 78 -5.22 -0.14 -8.03
CA CYS A 78 -4.94 1.30 -7.94
C CYS A 78 -3.51 1.69 -7.54
N ALA A 79 -2.64 0.75 -7.13
CA ALA A 79 -1.27 1.04 -6.67
C ALA A 79 -0.22 0.22 -7.43
N HIS A 80 1.01 0.75 -7.51
CA HIS A 80 2.14 0.04 -8.09
C HIS A 80 2.58 -1.11 -7.18
N GLN A 81 2.62 -0.84 -5.88
CA GLN A 81 2.98 -1.81 -4.86
C GLN A 81 1.87 -1.90 -3.83
N VAL A 82 1.56 -3.12 -3.41
CA VAL A 82 0.59 -3.41 -2.36
C VAL A 82 1.28 -4.21 -1.29
N ILE A 83 1.09 -3.82 -0.03
CA ILE A 83 1.77 -4.45 1.11
C ILE A 83 0.73 -4.79 2.16
N ALA A 84 0.66 -6.06 2.54
CA ALA A 84 -0.03 -6.51 3.72
C ALA A 84 0.95 -6.51 4.90
N ALA A 85 0.83 -5.52 5.78
CA ALA A 85 1.58 -5.43 7.03
C ALA A 85 0.86 -6.26 8.11
N LEU A 86 1.40 -7.41 8.45
CA LEU A 86 0.75 -8.39 9.34
C LEU A 86 1.48 -8.47 10.68
N HIS A 87 0.72 -8.50 11.78
CA HIS A 87 1.25 -8.92 13.06
C HIS A 87 1.62 -10.41 13.03
N GLU A 88 2.71 -10.79 13.69
CA GLU A 88 3.25 -12.16 13.67
C GLU A 88 2.31 -13.24 14.25
N LYS A 89 1.22 -12.83 14.92
CA LYS A 89 0.17 -13.74 15.40
C LYS A 89 -0.50 -14.51 14.25
N PHE A 90 -0.44 -13.95 13.04
CA PHE A 90 -1.04 -14.53 11.86
C PHE A 90 -0.14 -15.56 11.18
N LEU A 91 1.11 -15.69 11.63
CA LEU A 91 2.01 -16.67 11.08
C LEU A 91 1.54 -18.09 11.42
N VAL A 92 1.69 -18.97 10.45
CA VAL A 92 1.35 -20.39 10.59
C VAL A 92 2.63 -21.20 10.73
N GLU A 93 2.56 -22.22 11.58
CA GLU A 93 3.62 -23.20 11.76
C GLU A 93 3.66 -24.13 10.55
N LYS A 94 4.85 -24.32 9.96
CA LYS A 94 5.11 -25.29 8.89
C LYS A 94 6.33 -26.14 9.26
N PRO A 95 6.29 -27.47 9.05
CA PRO A 95 7.48 -28.32 9.15
C PRO A 95 8.59 -27.83 8.20
N THR A 96 9.85 -27.97 8.62
CA THR A 96 11.00 -27.53 7.82
C THR A 96 12.26 -28.33 8.14
N ASN A 97 13.39 -27.97 7.53
CA ASN A 97 14.70 -28.53 7.81
C ASN A 97 15.46 -27.68 8.85
N ARG A 98 16.55 -28.21 9.40
CA ARG A 98 17.39 -27.56 10.41
C ARG A 98 17.86 -26.15 9.99
N GLY A 99 18.22 -25.94 8.72
CA GLY A 99 18.81 -24.69 8.24
C GLY A 99 17.84 -23.51 8.22
N ALA A 100 16.53 -23.78 8.07
CA ALA A 100 15.47 -22.77 8.03
C ALA A 100 14.60 -22.74 9.30
N ALA A 101 14.96 -23.53 10.32
CA ALA A 101 14.15 -23.70 11.51
C ALA A 101 14.12 -22.42 12.37
N HIS A 102 12.93 -22.06 12.84
CA HIS A 102 12.74 -21.04 13.87
C HIS A 102 12.75 -21.66 15.28
N TYR A 103 12.28 -22.90 15.42
CA TYR A 103 12.33 -23.65 16.68
C TYR A 103 12.26 -25.16 16.42
N LYS A 104 12.50 -25.93 17.49
CA LYS A 104 12.45 -27.39 17.50
C LYS A 104 11.42 -27.86 18.54
N ARG A 105 10.58 -28.84 18.17
CA ARG A 105 9.61 -29.50 19.07
C ARG A 105 9.61 -31.00 18.77
N ASP A 106 9.77 -31.84 19.79
CA ASP A 106 9.76 -33.30 19.69
C ASP A 106 10.70 -33.88 18.61
N GLY A 107 11.91 -33.32 18.51
CA GLY A 107 12.88 -33.77 17.50
C GLY A 107 12.71 -33.16 16.11
N LEU A 108 11.56 -32.55 15.83
CA LEU A 108 11.21 -31.96 14.52
C LEU A 108 11.47 -30.46 14.48
N PHE A 109 11.78 -29.95 13.29
CA PHE A 109 12.07 -28.54 13.04
C PHE A 109 10.87 -27.84 12.41
N TYR A 110 10.58 -26.63 12.88
CA TYR A 110 9.46 -25.83 12.43
C TYR A 110 9.89 -24.41 12.09
N LEU A 111 9.21 -23.81 11.12
CA LEU A 111 9.27 -22.38 10.85
C LEU A 111 7.88 -21.78 10.97
N ARG A 112 7.85 -20.48 11.27
CA ARG A 112 6.66 -19.65 11.11
C ARG A 112 6.72 -19.02 9.72
N SER A 113 5.65 -19.14 8.96
CA SER A 113 5.51 -18.55 7.62
C SER A 113 4.24 -17.73 7.55
N THR A 114 4.15 -16.84 6.57
CA THR A 114 2.89 -16.16 6.28
C THR A 114 1.80 -17.19 5.96
N PRO A 115 0.55 -16.94 6.35
CA PRO A 115 -0.55 -17.80 5.94
C PRO A 115 -0.65 -17.82 4.41
N ASP A 116 -1.29 -18.85 3.87
CA ASP A 116 -1.56 -18.93 2.44
C ASP A 116 -2.61 -17.88 2.10
N LEU A 117 -2.12 -16.69 1.78
CA LEU A 117 -2.91 -15.55 1.36
C LEU A 117 -2.91 -15.52 -0.15
N ASP A 118 -4.02 -15.09 -0.74
CA ASP A 118 -4.07 -14.73 -2.17
C ASP A 118 -3.33 -13.40 -2.45
N CYS A 119 -2.24 -13.17 -1.74
CA CYS A 119 -1.29 -12.10 -1.97
C CYS A 119 0.04 -12.69 -2.42
N ARG A 120 0.80 -11.93 -3.22
CA ARG A 120 2.12 -12.39 -3.63
C ARG A 120 3.00 -12.39 -2.37
N PRO A 121 3.90 -13.37 -2.19
CA PRO A 121 4.74 -13.43 -0.99
C PRO A 121 5.62 -12.20 -0.76
N ASP A 122 6.03 -11.52 -1.84
CA ASP A 122 6.79 -10.26 -1.83
C ASP A 122 5.97 -9.04 -1.37
N SER A 123 4.66 -9.20 -1.27
CA SER A 123 3.69 -8.18 -0.89
C SER A 123 3.29 -8.29 0.58
N VAL A 124 4.03 -9.06 1.40
CA VAL A 124 3.75 -9.22 2.84
C VAL A 124 4.94 -8.78 3.66
N TRP A 125 4.69 -7.96 4.67
CA TRP A 125 5.65 -7.63 5.71
C TRP A 125 5.11 -8.06 7.07
N VAL A 126 6.00 -8.56 7.94
CA VAL A 126 5.61 -9.12 9.23
C VAL A 126 6.20 -8.30 10.37
N PHE A 127 5.32 -7.81 11.23
CA PHE A 127 5.65 -7.09 12.46
C PHE A 127 5.57 -8.00 13.70
N PRO A 128 6.52 -7.91 14.65
CA PRO A 128 7.73 -7.10 14.61
C PRO A 128 8.81 -7.69 13.68
N GLU A 129 9.73 -6.82 13.27
CA GLU A 129 10.88 -7.16 12.43
C GLU A 129 11.97 -7.84 13.28
N ILE A 130 11.82 -9.15 13.52
CA ILE A 130 12.75 -9.94 14.33
C ILE A 130 13.36 -11.09 13.52
N LYS A 131 14.62 -11.39 13.83
CA LYS A 131 15.31 -12.59 13.33
C LYS A 131 14.79 -13.81 14.08
N ARG A 132 14.12 -14.72 13.38
CA ARG A 132 13.41 -15.86 14.00
C ARG A 132 14.15 -17.19 13.91
N ASN A 133 15.19 -17.28 13.08
CA ASN A 133 15.95 -18.52 12.88
C ASN A 133 16.79 -18.88 14.10
N MET A 134 16.89 -20.19 14.38
CA MET A 134 17.65 -20.72 15.52
C MET A 134 19.17 -20.57 15.38
N HIS A 135 19.68 -20.50 14.15
CA HIS A 135 21.11 -20.47 13.86
C HIS A 135 21.55 -19.07 13.48
N GLU A 136 22.67 -18.55 14.01
CA GLU A 136 23.14 -17.20 13.68
C GLU A 136 23.34 -16.99 12.17
N ASP A 137 23.77 -18.01 11.44
CA ASP A 137 23.95 -17.94 9.98
C ASP A 137 22.70 -18.33 9.17
N GLY A 138 21.60 -18.65 9.86
CA GLY A 138 20.35 -19.05 9.22
C GLY A 138 19.70 -17.91 8.44
N TRP A 139 19.04 -18.26 7.34
CA TRP A 139 18.24 -17.32 6.55
C TRP A 139 16.81 -17.24 7.09
N CYS A 140 16.32 -16.02 7.37
CA CYS A 140 14.94 -15.76 7.77
C CYS A 140 14.27 -14.83 6.76
N HIS A 141 13.48 -15.40 5.84
CA HIS A 141 12.77 -14.64 4.81
C HIS A 141 11.73 -13.65 5.37
N LEU A 142 11.27 -13.84 6.61
CA LEU A 142 10.36 -12.92 7.31
C LEU A 142 11.06 -11.80 8.07
N ALA A 143 12.40 -11.82 8.14
CA ALA A 143 13.13 -10.85 8.94
C ALA A 143 13.27 -9.49 8.26
N PRO A 144 13.68 -9.35 6.99
CA PRO A 144 13.78 -8.02 6.38
C PRO A 144 12.49 -7.62 5.67
N TRP A 145 12.01 -6.39 5.88
CA TRP A 145 11.10 -5.80 4.88
C TRP A 145 11.88 -5.52 3.59
N GLN A 146 11.68 -6.36 2.59
CA GLN A 146 12.22 -6.14 1.25
C GLN A 146 11.23 -5.32 0.43
N LEU A 147 11.22 -3.99 0.63
CA LEU A 147 10.48 -3.12 -0.27
C LEU A 147 11.18 -3.10 -1.63
N ALA A 148 10.50 -3.55 -2.67
CA ALA A 148 11.07 -3.58 -4.01
C ALA A 148 11.47 -2.16 -4.45
N THR A 149 12.63 -2.05 -5.10
CA THR A 149 13.00 -0.83 -5.82
C THR A 149 11.93 -0.57 -6.88
N ALA A 150 11.42 0.66 -6.93
CA ALA A 150 10.45 1.06 -7.93
C ALA A 150 11.02 0.80 -9.33
N LYS A 151 10.42 -0.13 -10.06
CA LYS A 151 10.67 -0.32 -11.49
C LYS A 151 9.45 0.24 -12.21
N PHE A 152 9.64 1.35 -12.92
CA PHE A 152 8.57 1.98 -13.70
C PHE A 152 8.54 1.41 -15.11
N ASP A 153 8.32 0.10 -15.21
CA ASP A 153 8.11 -0.60 -16.48
C ASP A 153 6.65 -0.48 -16.97
N ALA A 154 5.73 -0.09 -16.09
CA ALA A 154 4.33 0.15 -16.39
C ALA A 154 3.78 1.41 -15.68
N PRO A 155 2.73 2.06 -16.23
CA PRO A 155 1.99 3.10 -15.52
C PRO A 155 1.18 2.54 -14.35
N LEU A 156 0.56 3.42 -13.56
CA LEU A 156 -0.43 3.03 -12.57
C LEU A 156 -1.53 2.13 -13.17
N PRO A 157 -2.04 1.16 -12.40
CA PRO A 157 -3.22 0.39 -12.79
C PRO A 157 -4.39 1.30 -13.17
N ALA A 158 -5.24 0.85 -14.09
CA ALA A 158 -6.33 1.66 -14.63
C ALA A 158 -7.27 2.23 -13.56
N GLY A 159 -7.51 1.50 -12.47
CA GLY A 159 -8.37 1.93 -11.35
C GLY A 159 -7.74 2.98 -10.43
N ALA A 160 -6.46 3.34 -10.61
CA ALA A 160 -5.82 4.38 -9.80
C ALA A 160 -6.48 5.75 -9.95
N ILE A 161 -7.05 6.02 -11.12
CA ILE A 161 -7.78 7.27 -11.38
C ILE A 161 -9.02 7.41 -10.51
N ASP A 162 -9.57 6.30 -10.02
CA ASP A 162 -10.77 6.29 -9.17
C ASP A 162 -10.46 6.68 -7.71
N LEU A 163 -9.18 6.80 -7.36
CA LEU A 163 -8.74 7.42 -6.09
C LEU A 163 -9.07 8.91 -6.05
N LEU A 164 -9.19 9.57 -7.20
CA LEU A 164 -9.39 11.02 -7.30
C LEU A 164 -10.85 11.41 -7.05
N TRP A 165 -11.03 12.51 -6.33
CA TRP A 165 -12.31 13.17 -6.19
C TRP A 165 -12.69 13.92 -7.47
N ARG A 166 -13.98 14.27 -7.60
CA ARG A 166 -14.50 14.98 -8.77
C ARG A 166 -13.67 16.22 -9.13
N ASP A 167 -13.36 17.07 -8.16
CA ASP A 167 -12.66 18.33 -8.41
C ASP A 167 -11.18 18.09 -8.79
N GLU A 168 -10.58 17.01 -8.27
CA GLU A 168 -9.22 16.61 -8.65
C GLU A 168 -9.18 16.03 -10.06
N LEU A 169 -10.22 15.27 -10.46
CA LEU A 169 -10.39 14.84 -11.85
C LEU A 169 -10.59 16.03 -12.78
N ALA A 170 -11.41 16.99 -12.39
CA ALA A 170 -11.62 18.21 -13.18
C ALA A 170 -10.31 19.02 -13.32
N TRP A 171 -9.53 19.13 -12.23
CA TRP A 171 -8.20 19.73 -12.26
C TRP A 171 -7.26 18.96 -13.20
N LEU A 172 -7.24 17.62 -13.14
CA LEU A 172 -6.41 16.78 -13.99
C LEU A 172 -6.78 16.91 -15.47
N CYS A 173 -8.07 16.96 -15.80
CA CYS A 173 -8.54 17.27 -17.15
C CYS A 173 -7.97 18.62 -17.62
N GLY A 174 -8.10 19.66 -16.80
CA GLY A 174 -7.58 20.99 -17.11
C GLY A 174 -6.07 21.02 -17.30
N SER A 175 -5.30 20.33 -16.45
CA SER A 175 -3.84 20.30 -16.52
C SER A 175 -3.29 19.54 -17.73
N LEU A 176 -4.05 18.57 -18.26
CA LEU A 176 -3.69 17.80 -19.45
C LEU A 176 -4.40 18.29 -20.73
N GLY A 177 -5.12 19.42 -20.68
CA GLY A 177 -5.80 19.98 -21.85
C GLY A 177 -7.01 19.16 -22.33
N VAL A 178 -7.56 18.28 -21.49
CA VAL A 178 -8.77 17.51 -21.77
C VAL A 178 -10.00 18.34 -21.41
N ALA A 179 -10.89 18.54 -22.37
CA ALA A 179 -12.09 19.33 -22.16
C ALA A 179 -13.04 18.69 -21.14
N ALA A 180 -13.28 19.38 -20.02
CA ALA A 180 -14.29 19.01 -19.04
C ALA A 180 -15.08 20.27 -18.61
N SER A 181 -16.41 20.16 -18.59
CA SER A 181 -17.29 21.23 -18.13
C SER A 181 -17.81 20.93 -16.73
N ARG A 182 -18.44 21.92 -16.06
CA ARG A 182 -19.10 21.70 -14.76
C ARG A 182 -20.16 20.58 -14.80
N ARG A 183 -20.77 20.34 -15.96
CA ARG A 183 -21.80 19.30 -16.15
C ARG A 183 -21.22 17.91 -16.42
N THR A 184 -19.95 17.83 -16.84
CA THR A 184 -19.29 16.56 -17.15
C THR A 184 -19.22 15.69 -15.89
N ASN A 185 -19.65 14.43 -15.98
CA ASN A 185 -19.60 13.52 -14.84
C ASN A 185 -18.22 12.86 -14.69
N MET A 186 -17.97 12.18 -13.56
CA MET A 186 -16.66 11.56 -13.31
C MET A 186 -16.32 10.47 -14.34
N GLY A 187 -17.31 9.67 -14.77
CA GLY A 187 -17.10 8.62 -15.76
C GLY A 187 -16.72 9.16 -17.14
N GLU A 188 -17.32 10.27 -17.55
CA GLU A 188 -16.94 10.99 -18.78
C GLU A 188 -15.51 11.54 -18.69
N MET A 189 -15.13 12.17 -17.56
CA MET A 189 -13.76 12.67 -17.35
C MET A 189 -12.73 11.53 -17.38
N VAL A 190 -12.99 10.43 -16.68
CA VAL A 190 -12.13 9.24 -16.66
C VAL A 190 -11.97 8.66 -18.07
N SER A 191 -13.07 8.56 -18.83
CA SER A 191 -13.04 8.03 -20.20
C SER A 191 -12.24 8.94 -21.14
N ALA A 192 -12.43 10.26 -21.03
CA ALA A 192 -11.71 11.23 -21.83
C ALA A 192 -10.21 11.24 -21.53
N LEU A 193 -9.82 11.19 -20.25
CA LEU A 193 -8.43 11.09 -19.84
C LEU A 193 -7.77 9.81 -20.35
N ARG A 194 -8.43 8.65 -20.19
CA ARG A 194 -7.92 7.36 -20.68
C ARG A 194 -7.76 7.30 -22.20
N TRP A 195 -8.62 8.02 -22.94
CA TRP A 195 -8.57 8.04 -24.40
C TRP A 195 -7.49 8.98 -24.94
N ASN A 196 -7.29 10.14 -24.31
CA ASN A 196 -6.45 11.20 -24.86
C ASN A 196 -5.07 11.32 -24.23
N CYS A 197 -4.84 10.72 -23.06
CA CYS A 197 -3.59 10.86 -22.32
C CYS A 197 -2.83 9.54 -22.23
N THR A 198 -1.50 9.63 -22.14
CA THR A 198 -0.64 8.47 -21.90
C THR A 198 -0.73 8.00 -20.45
N GLY A 199 -0.41 6.72 -20.22
CA GLY A 199 -0.33 6.18 -18.85
C GLY A 199 0.66 6.94 -17.96
N ARG A 200 1.73 7.51 -18.54
CA ARG A 200 2.72 8.33 -17.81
C ARG A 200 2.13 9.66 -17.34
N GLU A 201 1.39 10.36 -18.19
CA GLU A 201 0.73 11.62 -17.85
C GLU A 201 -0.33 11.42 -16.78
N ILE A 202 -1.17 10.39 -16.94
CA ILE A 202 -2.20 10.03 -15.97
C ILE A 202 -1.54 9.65 -14.63
N THR A 203 -0.45 8.87 -14.65
CA THR A 203 0.26 8.46 -13.43
C THR A 203 0.77 9.67 -12.64
N LYS A 204 1.51 10.56 -13.31
CA LYS A 204 2.02 11.78 -12.68
C LYS A 204 0.89 12.67 -12.18
N GLY A 205 -0.14 12.85 -12.99
CA GLY A 205 -1.30 13.66 -12.64
C GLY A 205 -2.04 13.15 -11.40
N ILE A 206 -2.25 11.83 -11.29
CA ILE A 206 -2.83 11.21 -10.08
C ILE A 206 -1.93 11.44 -8.87
N CYS A 207 -0.62 11.17 -8.99
CA CYS A 207 0.32 11.37 -7.90
C CYS A 207 0.36 12.83 -7.43
N THR A 208 0.42 13.80 -8.35
CA THR A 208 0.40 15.24 -8.02
C THR A 208 -0.92 15.64 -7.35
N ALA A 209 -2.06 15.17 -7.85
CA ALA A 209 -3.36 15.44 -7.22
C ALA A 209 -3.43 14.90 -5.78
N LEU A 210 -3.05 13.65 -5.57
CA LEU A 210 -3.02 13.02 -4.25
C LEU A 210 -2.04 13.70 -3.29
N ARG A 211 -0.89 14.17 -3.77
CA ARG A 211 0.10 14.88 -2.95
C ARG A 211 -0.38 16.27 -2.51
N ARG A 212 -1.23 16.92 -3.30
CA ARG A 212 -1.84 18.22 -2.98
C ARG A 212 -3.10 18.09 -2.11
N ARG A 213 -3.72 16.91 -2.05
CA ARG A 213 -4.99 16.71 -1.34
C ARG A 213 -4.89 17.05 0.15
N ILE A 214 -5.74 17.95 0.62
CA ILE A 214 -5.92 18.17 2.06
C ILE A 214 -6.66 16.97 2.64
N CYS A 215 -6.01 16.25 3.55
CA CYS A 215 -6.55 15.06 4.20
C CYS A 215 -6.66 15.31 5.71
N THR A 216 -7.59 14.62 6.37
CA THR A 216 -7.72 14.69 7.83
C THR A 216 -6.47 14.16 8.53
N GLU A 217 -5.87 13.10 7.99
CA GLU A 217 -4.65 12.51 8.53
C GLU A 217 -3.69 12.16 7.40
N ALA A 218 -2.66 12.99 7.25
CA ALA A 218 -1.59 12.83 6.29
C ALA A 218 -0.42 13.73 6.68
N ASP A 219 0.72 13.51 6.06
CA ASP A 219 1.77 14.52 5.98
C ASP A 219 1.22 15.82 5.32
N PRO A 220 1.86 16.98 5.56
CA PRO A 220 1.49 18.23 4.90
C PRO A 220 1.31 18.07 3.38
N ALA A 221 0.34 18.78 2.82
CA ALA A 221 0.15 18.79 1.37
C ALA A 221 1.41 19.35 0.69
N ILE A 222 1.79 18.75 -0.45
CA ILE A 222 2.95 19.16 -1.24
C ILE A 222 2.44 19.84 -2.49
N GLU A 223 2.72 21.13 -2.63
CA GLU A 223 2.54 21.87 -3.87
C GLU A 223 3.83 21.77 -4.68
N GLU A 224 3.79 21.05 -5.80
CA GLU A 224 4.91 21.07 -6.76
C GLU A 224 4.85 22.38 -7.54
N ALA A 225 5.99 23.06 -7.69
CA ALA A 225 6.09 24.23 -8.55
C ALA A 225 5.75 23.81 -10.00
N ALA A 226 4.79 24.53 -10.60
CA ALA A 226 4.31 24.29 -11.96
C ALA A 226 5.41 24.53 -13.00
#